data_AF-A0A5M6DED4-F1
#
_entry.id   AF-A0A5M6DED4-F1
#
_cell.length_a   1.000
_cell.length_b   1.000
_cell.length_c   1.000
_cell.angle_alpha   90.00
_cell.angle_beta   90.00
_cell.angle_gamma   90.00
#
_symmetry.space_group_name_H-M   'P 1'
#
loop_
_entity.id
_entity.type
_entity.pdbx_description
1 polymer ?
#
loop_
_entity_poly.entity_id
_entity_poly.type
_entity_poly.pdbx_seq_one_letter_code
_entity_poly.pdbx_strand_id
1 'polypeptide(L)'
;MSQRNLYLSDPKVQWALVSRVLTHWCLMLFCLLALSVFVRVAFYPVHQSFMEALRESLAHQVPLLVIMVMLVPVFLRDMVKLSHRFAGPMTRLRGALNELAEGKKIKKLEFRPDDFWQDAATDFNRLYAKHLELRDRCEELQKQLDSKNSENHGTVTG
;
A
#
# COMPACT_ATOMS: atom_id res chain seq x y z
N MET A 1 -13.75 -4.60 -24.48
CA MET A 1 -14.45 -4.02 -23.31
C MET A 1 -13.48 -3.96 -22.15
N SER A 2 -13.00 -2.75 -21.82
CA SER A 2 -12.00 -2.50 -20.78
C SER A 2 -12.63 -2.75 -19.41
N GLN A 3 -12.09 -3.71 -18.66
CA GLN A 3 -12.47 -3.93 -17.27
C GLN A 3 -11.98 -2.75 -16.43
N ARG A 4 -12.85 -1.73 -16.32
CA ARG A 4 -12.75 -0.68 -15.31
C ARG A 4 -12.99 -1.28 -13.93
N ASN A 5 -12.04 -2.06 -13.44
CA ASN A 5 -11.88 -2.27 -12.01
C ASN A 5 -11.27 -0.97 -11.45
N LEU A 6 -12.12 0.05 -11.33
CA LEU A 6 -11.98 1.07 -10.29
C LEU A 6 -12.13 0.33 -8.97
N TYR A 7 -11.06 -0.35 -8.58
CA TYR A 7 -10.99 -1.03 -7.33
C TYR A 7 -10.89 0.06 -6.28
N LEU A 8 -12.05 0.40 -5.71
CA LEU A 8 -12.14 0.74 -4.31
C LEU A 8 -11.12 -0.13 -3.58
N SER A 9 -10.05 0.53 -3.13
CA SER A 9 -8.95 -0.02 -2.35
C SER A 9 -9.31 -1.33 -1.68
N ASP A 10 -8.61 -2.39 -2.06
CA ASP A 10 -8.88 -3.78 -1.69
C ASP A 10 -9.54 -3.93 -0.32
N PRO A 11 -10.88 -4.08 -0.25
CA PRO A 11 -11.56 -4.10 1.03
C PRO A 11 -11.04 -5.27 1.87
N LYS A 12 -10.51 -6.34 1.25
CA LYS A 12 -9.91 -7.47 1.95
C LYS A 12 -8.58 -7.10 2.61
N VAL A 13 -7.70 -6.35 1.92
CA VAL A 13 -6.43 -5.87 2.52
C VAL A 13 -6.71 -4.82 3.59
N GLN A 14 -7.66 -3.92 3.35
CA GLN A 14 -8.06 -2.92 4.34
C GLN A 14 -8.67 -3.57 5.58
N TRP A 15 -9.53 -4.58 5.41
CA TRP A 15 -10.07 -5.34 6.54
C TRP A 15 -8.98 -6.10 7.29
N ALA A 16 -8.01 -6.67 6.59
CA ALA A 16 -6.87 -7.33 7.22
C ALA A 16 -6.04 -6.34 8.06
N LEU A 17 -5.83 -5.12 7.56
CA LEU A 17 -5.10 -4.07 8.27
C LEU A 17 -5.89 -3.58 9.49
N VAL A 18 -7.19 -3.30 9.32
CA VAL A 18 -8.11 -2.88 10.40
C VAL A 18 -8.18 -3.97 11.47
N SER A 19 -8.39 -5.24 11.10
CA SER A 19 -8.43 -6.36 12.03
C SER A 19 -7.12 -6.49 12.80
N ARG A 20 -5.97 -6.39 12.13
CA ARG A 20 -4.67 -6.43 12.81
C ARG A 20 -4.53 -5.29 13.81
N VAL A 21 -4.85 -4.05 13.43
CA VAL A 21 -4.79 -2.89 14.33
C VAL A 21 -5.73 -3.09 15.53
N LEU A 22 -6.97 -3.54 15.29
CA LEU A 22 -7.94 -3.79 16.33
C LEU A 22 -7.51 -4.91 17.29
N THR A 23 -6.89 -5.97 16.79
CA THR A 23 -6.33 -7.05 17.63
C THR A 23 -5.25 -6.51 18.56
N HIS A 24 -4.30 -5.71 18.05
CA HIS A 24 -3.27 -5.09 18.90
C HIS A 24 -3.89 -4.11 19.90
N TRP A 25 -4.92 -3.37 19.50
CA TRP A 25 -5.66 -2.47 20.37
C TRP A 25 -6.34 -3.21 21.52
N CYS A 26 -7.06 -4.29 21.23
CA CYS A 26 -7.70 -5.14 22.23
C CYS A 26 -6.67 -5.81 23.14
N LEU A 27 -5.55 -6.28 22.60
CA LEU A 27 -4.48 -6.87 23.39
C LEU A 27 -3.85 -5.83 24.34
N MET A 28 -3.61 -4.61 23.87
CA MET A 28 -3.09 -3.52 24.68
C MET A 28 -4.06 -3.17 25.81
N LEU A 29 -5.36 -3.04 25.52
CA LEU A 29 -6.39 -2.83 26.54
C LEU A 29 -6.40 -3.98 27.56
N PHE A 30 -6.35 -5.22 27.10
CA PHE A 30 -6.30 -6.39 27.97
C PHE A 30 -5.08 -6.35 28.89
N CYS A 31 -3.88 -6.06 28.35
CA CYS A 31 -2.67 -5.93 29.16
C CYS A 31 -2.77 -4.81 30.19
N LEU A 32 -3.35 -3.65 29.85
CA LEU A 32 -3.56 -2.54 30.79
C LEU A 32 -4.54 -2.92 31.91
N LEU A 33 -5.64 -3.58 31.58
CA LEU A 33 -6.60 -4.09 32.56
C LEU A 33 -5.94 -5.14 33.46
N ALA A 34 -5.26 -6.14 32.89
CA ALA A 34 -4.57 -7.19 33.64
C ALA A 34 -3.51 -6.61 34.58
N LEU A 35 -2.69 -5.68 34.11
CA LEU A 35 -1.67 -5.00 34.92
C LEU A 35 -2.31 -4.24 36.09
N SER A 36 -3.42 -3.54 35.87
CA SER A 36 -4.09 -2.79 36.96
C SER A 36 -4.63 -3.70 38.06
N VAL A 37 -5.20 -4.85 37.69
CA VAL A 37 -5.73 -5.84 38.62
C VAL A 37 -4.58 -6.48 39.37
N PHE A 38 -3.50 -6.82 38.67
CA PHE A 38 -2.29 -7.34 39.27
C PHE A 38 -1.70 -6.39 40.32
N VAL A 39 -1.55 -5.10 39.98
CA VAL A 39 -1.05 -4.07 40.92
C VAL A 39 -1.97 -3.95 42.14
N ARG A 40 -3.30 -3.96 41.97
CA ARG A 40 -4.22 -3.94 43.11
C ARG A 40 -4.05 -5.15 44.02
N VAL A 41 -4.07 -6.36 43.45
CA VAL A 41 -3.94 -7.59 44.23
C VAL A 41 -2.59 -7.69 44.94
N ALA A 42 -1.51 -7.19 44.32
CA ALA A 42 -0.16 -7.26 44.88
C ALA A 42 0.08 -6.24 46.01
N PHE A 43 -0.55 -5.06 45.97
CA PHE A 43 -0.23 -3.94 46.87
C PHE A 43 -1.37 -3.54 47.84
N TYR A 44 -2.61 -4.00 47.67
CA TYR A 44 -3.71 -3.73 48.62
C TYR A 44 -3.86 -4.86 49.66
N PRO A 45 -4.14 -4.55 50.94
CA PRO A 45 -4.28 -5.55 52.00
C PRO A 45 -5.46 -6.51 51.77
N VAL A 46 -5.24 -7.77 52.17
CA VAL A 46 -5.93 -9.06 51.92
C VAL A 46 -7.47 -9.11 52.09
N HIS A 47 -8.15 -8.01 52.42
CA HIS A 47 -9.58 -8.04 52.75
C HIS A 47 -10.56 -7.92 51.57
N GLN A 48 -10.08 -7.73 50.34
CA GLN A 48 -10.95 -7.69 49.15
C GLN A 48 -10.94 -9.02 48.41
N SER A 49 -12.11 -9.51 48.03
CA SER A 49 -12.22 -10.68 47.15
C SER A 49 -11.74 -10.33 45.74
N PHE A 50 -11.24 -11.33 44.98
CA PHE A 50 -10.77 -11.14 43.60
C PHE A 50 -11.83 -10.50 42.69
N MET A 51 -13.11 -10.87 42.86
CA MET A 51 -14.21 -10.32 42.08
C MET A 51 -14.48 -8.85 42.39
N GLU A 52 -14.32 -8.44 43.65
CA GLU A 52 -14.43 -7.03 44.06
C GLU A 52 -13.26 -6.22 43.51
N ALA A 53 -12.04 -6.74 43.59
CA ALA A 53 -10.85 -6.12 43.02
C ALA A 53 -11.00 -5.91 41.50
N LEU A 54 -11.57 -6.89 40.79
CA LEU A 54 -11.88 -6.77 39.36
C LEU A 54 -12.92 -5.69 39.06
N ARG A 55 -14.07 -5.71 39.76
CA ARG A 55 -15.15 -4.73 39.54
C ARG A 55 -14.68 -3.31 39.83
N GLU A 56 -13.95 -3.13 40.92
CA GLU A 56 -13.49 -1.83 41.35
C GLU A 56 -12.38 -1.30 40.44
N SER A 57 -11.43 -2.13 40.01
CA SER A 57 -10.44 -1.77 38.97
C SER A 57 -11.13 -1.33 37.68
N LEU A 58 -12.09 -2.12 37.18
CA LEU A 58 -12.79 -1.82 35.94
C LEU A 58 -13.55 -0.49 36.03
N ALA A 59 -14.20 -0.23 37.17
CA ALA A 59 -14.87 1.04 37.43
C ALA A 59 -13.90 2.23 37.39
N HIS A 60 -12.70 2.09 37.96
CA HIS A 60 -11.67 3.13 37.91
C HIS A 60 -11.09 3.35 36.50
N GLN A 61 -11.23 2.35 35.61
CA GLN A 61 -10.70 2.39 34.25
C GLN A 61 -11.73 2.84 33.21
N VAL A 62 -12.98 3.06 33.60
CA VAL A 62 -14.03 3.58 32.71
C VAL A 62 -13.57 4.85 31.97
N PRO A 63 -12.96 5.87 32.61
CA PRO A 63 -12.49 7.06 31.88
C PRO A 63 -11.47 6.72 30.79
N LEU A 64 -10.54 5.80 31.09
CA LEU A 64 -9.53 5.35 30.13
C LEU A 64 -10.16 4.55 28.98
N LEU A 65 -11.10 3.65 29.27
CA LEU A 65 -11.82 2.89 28.25
C LEU A 65 -12.63 3.82 27.32
N VAL A 66 -13.28 4.84 27.87
CA VAL A 66 -14.02 5.85 27.08
C VAL A 66 -13.09 6.59 26.13
N ILE A 67 -11.93 7.05 26.61
CA ILE A 67 -10.92 7.71 25.78
C ILE A 67 -10.42 6.77 24.68
N MET A 68 -10.13 5.52 25.02
CA MET A 68 -9.64 4.53 24.08
C MET A 68 -10.65 4.23 22.98
N VAL A 69 -11.93 4.05 23.32
CA VAL A 69 -13.01 3.85 22.34
C VAL A 69 -13.19 5.09 21.45
N MET A 70 -13.09 6.29 22.01
CA MET A 70 -13.12 7.55 21.24
C MET A 70 -11.94 7.68 20.26
N LEU A 71 -10.78 7.11 20.60
CA LEU A 71 -9.58 7.15 19.76
C LEU A 71 -9.63 6.17 18.59
N VAL A 72 -10.27 5.00 18.77
CA VAL A 72 -10.39 3.97 17.72
C VAL A 72 -10.84 4.54 16.36
N PRO A 73 -11.96 5.28 16.22
CA PRO A 73 -12.39 5.78 14.92
C PRO A 73 -11.40 6.76 14.30
N VAL A 74 -10.69 7.55 15.10
CA VAL A 74 -9.66 8.48 14.62
C VAL A 74 -8.48 7.70 14.05
N PHE A 75 -7.96 6.72 14.79
CA PHE A 75 -6.86 5.86 14.36
C PHE A 75 -7.21 5.02 13.13
N LEU A 76 -8.40 4.43 13.09
CA LEU A 76 -8.86 3.66 11.95
C LEU A 76 -9.00 4.53 10.70
N ARG A 77 -9.58 5.74 10.83
CA ARG A 77 -9.69 6.68 9.71
C ARG A 77 -8.32 7.06 9.16
N ASP A 78 -7.37 7.35 10.03
CA ASP A 78 -6.03 7.74 9.62
C ASP A 78 -5.28 6.60 8.91
N MET A 79 -5.34 5.39 9.47
CA MET A 79 -4.74 4.20 8.86
C MET A 79 -5.34 3.87 7.50
N VAL A 80 -6.66 3.94 7.38
CA VAL A 80 -7.36 3.71 6.09
C VAL A 80 -6.96 4.78 5.08
N LYS A 81 -6.94 6.06 5.48
CA LYS A 81 -6.54 7.18 4.61
C LYS A 81 -5.10 7.03 4.13
N LEU A 82 -4.20 6.65 5.02
CA LEU A 82 -2.80 6.38 4.70
C LEU A 82 -2.69 5.23 3.69
N SER A 83 -3.38 4.12 3.94
CA SER A 83 -3.44 2.97 3.02
C SER A 83 -3.92 3.35 1.62
N HIS A 84 -4.98 4.18 1.52
CA HIS A 84 -5.45 4.69 0.23
C HIS A 84 -4.40 5.52 -0.51
N ARG A 85 -3.63 6.35 0.22
CA ARG A 85 -2.55 7.17 -0.34
C ARG A 85 -1.40 6.33 -0.87
N PHE A 86 -1.17 5.15 -0.31
CA PHE A 86 -0.21 4.18 -0.87
C PHE A 86 -0.75 3.42 -2.08
N ALA A 87 -2.01 2.97 -2.03
CA ALA A 87 -2.59 2.12 -3.06
C ALA A 87 -2.85 2.86 -4.39
N GLY A 88 -3.29 4.12 -4.32
CA GLY A 88 -3.63 4.93 -5.49
C GLY A 88 -2.48 5.03 -6.53
N PRO A 89 -1.30 5.52 -6.15
CA PRO A 89 -0.15 5.61 -7.06
C PRO A 89 0.27 4.25 -7.64
N MET A 90 0.26 3.19 -6.82
CA MET A 90 0.64 1.84 -7.26
C MET A 90 -0.32 1.29 -8.33
N THR A 91 -1.61 1.56 -8.22
CA THR A 91 -2.58 1.16 -9.26
C THR A 91 -2.35 1.88 -10.59
N ARG A 92 -1.98 3.16 -10.54
CA ARG A 92 -1.62 3.95 -11.72
C ARG A 92 -0.33 3.42 -12.37
N LEU A 93 0.68 3.06 -11.57
CA LEU A 93 1.91 2.44 -12.05
C LEU A 93 1.62 1.10 -12.75
N ARG A 94 0.79 0.24 -12.13
CA ARG A 94 0.37 -1.03 -12.73
C ARG A 94 -0.36 -0.82 -14.07
N GLY A 95 -1.22 0.19 -14.15
CA GLY A 95 -1.88 0.57 -15.41
C GLY A 95 -0.87 0.97 -16.48
N ALA A 96 0.10 1.83 -16.15
CA ALA A 96 1.15 2.25 -17.07
C ALA A 96 2.04 1.08 -17.54
N LEU A 97 2.36 0.14 -16.64
CA LEU A 97 3.09 -1.10 -16.99
C LEU A 97 2.31 -1.98 -17.97
N ASN A 98 1.00 -2.15 -17.74
CA ASN A 98 0.16 -2.94 -18.65
C ASN A 98 0.05 -2.27 -20.03
N GLU A 99 -0.12 -0.95 -20.09
CA GLU A 99 -0.15 -0.21 -21.35
C GLU A 99 1.19 -0.33 -22.11
N LEU A 100 2.31 -0.27 -21.39
CA LEU A 100 3.64 -0.50 -21.97
C LEU A 100 3.80 -1.93 -22.51
N ALA A 101 3.30 -2.93 -21.78
CA ALA A 101 3.33 -4.33 -22.21
C ALA A 101 2.48 -4.58 -23.48
N GLU A 102 1.40 -3.81 -23.67
CA GLU A 102 0.59 -3.81 -24.89
C GLU A 102 1.24 -3.02 -26.06
N GLY A 103 2.46 -2.48 -25.87
CA GLY A 103 3.18 -1.70 -26.88
C GLY A 103 2.62 -0.29 -27.09
N LYS A 104 1.74 0.19 -26.20
CA LYS A 104 1.16 1.54 -26.32
C LYS A 104 2.17 2.58 -25.86
N LYS A 105 2.18 3.73 -26.55
CA LYS A 105 2.93 4.90 -26.09
C LYS A 105 2.20 5.53 -24.90
N ILE A 106 2.82 5.42 -23.73
CA ILE A 106 2.36 6.04 -22.49
C ILE A 106 2.93 7.45 -22.35
N LYS A 107 2.14 8.35 -21.74
CA LYS A 107 2.64 9.65 -21.26
C LYS A 107 3.45 9.45 -19.99
N LYS A 108 4.34 10.40 -19.70
CA LYS A 108 5.15 10.42 -18.47
C LYS A 108 4.26 10.20 -17.24
N LEU A 109 4.64 9.24 -16.40
CA LEU A 109 3.93 8.92 -15.17
C LEU A 109 4.28 9.95 -14.11
N GLU A 110 3.27 10.66 -13.59
CA GLU A 110 3.45 11.66 -12.53
C GLU A 110 2.44 11.44 -11.40
N PHE A 111 2.93 11.36 -10.17
CA PHE A 111 2.12 11.27 -8.95
C PHE A 111 1.95 12.64 -8.29
N ARG A 112 1.03 12.75 -7.32
CA ARG A 112 0.78 14.02 -6.64
C ARG A 112 1.98 14.39 -5.76
N PRO A 113 2.34 15.68 -5.60
CA PRO A 113 3.59 16.10 -4.95
C PRO A 113 3.82 15.49 -3.56
N ASP A 114 2.74 15.15 -2.88
CA ASP A 114 2.72 14.64 -1.52
C ASP A 114 2.66 13.09 -1.45
N ASP A 115 2.60 12.39 -2.58
CA ASP A 115 2.57 10.92 -2.64
C ASP A 115 3.94 10.31 -2.30
N PHE A 116 3.94 9.15 -1.62
CA PHE A 116 5.15 8.44 -1.20
C PHE A 116 5.96 7.79 -2.35
N TRP A 117 5.42 7.75 -3.56
CA TRP A 117 5.95 6.95 -4.68
C TRP A 117 6.62 7.77 -5.78
N GLN A 118 7.01 9.01 -5.51
CA GLN A 118 7.62 9.90 -6.51
C GLN A 118 8.88 9.31 -7.16
N ASP A 119 9.72 8.66 -6.37
CA ASP A 119 10.93 8.00 -6.88
C ASP A 119 10.58 6.86 -7.83
N ALA A 120 9.57 6.05 -7.51
CA ALA A 120 9.11 4.98 -8.40
C ALA A 120 8.55 5.51 -9.72
N ALA A 121 7.86 6.66 -9.73
CA ALA A 121 7.46 7.31 -10.98
C ALA A 121 8.69 7.78 -11.78
N THR A 122 9.69 8.34 -11.11
CA THR A 122 10.94 8.79 -11.73
C THR A 122 11.69 7.62 -12.37
N ASP A 123 11.86 6.53 -11.64
CA ASP A 123 12.52 5.31 -12.12
C ASP A 123 11.76 4.67 -13.29
N PHE A 124 10.43 4.62 -13.21
CA PHE A 124 9.59 4.12 -14.30
C PHE A 124 9.75 4.97 -15.56
N ASN A 125 9.74 6.30 -15.43
CA ASN A 125 9.92 7.20 -16.57
C ASN A 125 11.31 7.03 -17.21
N ARG A 126 12.35 6.84 -16.39
CA ARG A 126 13.71 6.56 -16.87
C ARG A 126 13.78 5.24 -17.63
N LEU A 127 13.16 4.19 -17.10
CA LEU A 127 13.05 2.90 -17.76
C LEU A 127 12.31 3.02 -19.10
N TYR A 128 11.18 3.72 -19.12
CA TYR A 128 10.37 3.93 -20.33
C TYR A 128 11.15 4.70 -21.41
N ALA A 129 11.89 5.75 -21.03
CA ALA A 129 12.76 6.48 -21.96
C ALA A 129 13.81 5.57 -22.59
N LYS A 130 14.45 4.70 -21.78
CA LYS A 130 15.41 3.70 -22.30
C LYS A 130 14.77 2.64 -23.17
N HIS A 131 13.57 2.20 -22.84
CA HIS A 131 12.82 1.26 -23.68
C HIS A 131 12.53 1.87 -25.06
N LEU A 132 12.11 3.14 -25.11
CA LEU A 132 11.86 3.85 -26.37
C LEU A 132 13.14 3.98 -27.22
N GLU A 133 14.25 4.40 -26.59
CA GLU A 133 15.55 4.51 -27.26
C GLU A 133 16.00 3.16 -27.88
N LEU A 134 15.86 2.06 -27.14
CA LEU A 134 16.22 0.72 -27.62
C LEU A 134 15.33 0.27 -28.77
N ARG A 135 14.01 0.50 -28.67
CA ARG A 135 13.06 0.15 -29.71
C ARG A 135 13.35 0.89 -31.02
N ASP A 136 13.58 2.20 -30.94
CA ASP A 136 13.88 3.01 -32.12
C ASP A 136 15.22 2.58 -32.76
N ARG A 137 16.22 2.17 -31.95
CA ARG A 137 17.49 1.60 -32.45
C ARG A 137 17.31 0.25 -33.13
N CYS A 138 16.43 -0.61 -32.64
CA CYS A 138 16.10 -1.88 -33.31
C CYS A 138 15.40 -1.64 -34.65
N GLU A 139 14.48 -0.67 -34.73
CA GLU A 139 13.81 -0.30 -35.99
C GLU A 139 14.80 0.24 -37.02
N GLU A 140 15.75 1.07 -36.61
CA GLU A 140 16.80 1.60 -37.50
C GLU A 140 17.74 0.50 -38.00
N LEU A 141 18.19 -0.40 -37.11
CA LEU A 141 19.03 -1.53 -37.49
C LEU A 141 18.33 -2.47 -38.47
N GLN A 142 17.03 -2.71 -38.29
CA GLN A 142 16.24 -3.52 -39.22
C GLN A 142 16.20 -2.89 -40.62
N LYS A 143 15.97 -1.58 -40.72
CA LYS A 143 15.97 -0.85 -42.01
C LYS A 143 17.31 -0.93 -42.73
N GLN A 144 18.42 -0.79 -42.01
CA GLN A 144 19.77 -0.91 -42.57
C GLN A 144 20.06 -2.33 -43.09
N LEU A 145 19.52 -3.34 -42.43
CA LEU A 145 19.64 -4.74 -42.84
C LEU A 145 18.82 -5.01 -44.12
N ASP A 146 17.60 -4.50 -44.17
CA ASP A 146 16.71 -4.63 -45.33
C ASP A 146 17.26 -3.91 -46.58
N SER A 147 17.85 -2.72 -46.40
CA SER A 147 18.51 -2.00 -47.51
C SER A 147 19.73 -2.76 -48.04
N LYS A 148 20.57 -3.28 -47.15
CA LYS A 148 21.78 -4.03 -47.53
C LYS A 148 21.47 -5.37 -48.21
N ASN A 149 20.42 -6.06 -47.79
CA ASN A 149 19.96 -7.28 -48.46
C ASN A 149 19.40 -7.01 -49.86
N SER A 150 18.72 -5.87 -50.05
CA SER A 150 18.19 -5.44 -51.34
C SER A 150 19.31 -5.10 -52.34
N GLU A 151 20.39 -4.48 -51.87
CA GLU A 151 21.60 -4.23 -52.68
C GLU A 151 22.31 -5.54 -53.10
N ASN A 152 22.40 -6.51 -52.19
CA ASN A 152 23.08 -7.79 -52.48
C ASN A 152 22.30 -8.72 -53.42
N HIS A 153 20.96 -8.64 -53.49
CA HIS A 153 20.17 -9.42 -54.45
C HIS A 153 20.22 -8.85 -55.88
N GLY A 154 20.51 -7.55 -56.06
CA GLY A 154 20.66 -6.94 -57.39
C GLY A 154 21.97 -7.32 -58.10
N THR A 155 23.00 -7.71 -57.36
CA THR A 155 24.33 -8.06 -57.90
C THR A 155 24.49 -9.50 -58.36
N VAL A 156 23.57 -10.41 -58.00
CA VAL A 156 23.66 -11.85 -58.35
C VAL A 156 22.95 -12.19 -59.67
N THR A 157 22.12 -11.29 -60.21
CA THR A 157 21.39 -11.48 -61.49
C THR A 157 21.97 -10.73 -62.69
N GLY A 158 23.19 -10.17 -62.57
CA GLY A 158 23.90 -9.45 -63.64
C GLY A 158 25.07 -10.23 -64.22
#